data_AF-A0A7J2NMW5-F1
#
_entry.id   AF-A0A7J2NMW5-F1
#
_cell.length_a   1.000
_cell.length_b   1.000
_cell.length_c   1.000
_cell.angle_alpha   90.00
_cell.angle_beta   90.00
_cell.angle_gamma   90.00
#
_symmetry.space_group_name_H-M   'P 1'
#
loop_
_entity.id
_entity.type
_entity.pdbx_description
1 polymer ?
#
loop_
_entity_poly.entity_id
_entity_poly.type
_entity_poly.pdbx_seq_one_letter_code
_entity_poly.pdbx_strand_id
1 'polypeptide(L)'
;IDLEQKFFPLLNGGNMFHVWLGDASPDPEALYKLTKRITTKSNIGYYAYTKDLTICSDCGKVTSPIFEQCPYCGSNKVEWWSRVTGYYQAVSGWNQGKKQELMDRYRTGM
;
A
#
# COMPACT_ATOMS: atom_id res chain seq x y z
N ILE A 1 10.50 -1.24 10.37
CA ILE A 1 11.75 -2.04 10.21
C ILE A 1 12.24 -2.57 11.56
N ASP A 2 12.69 -1.70 12.49
CA ASP A 2 13.40 -2.15 13.71
C ASP A 2 12.57 -3.03 14.66
N LEU A 3 11.25 -2.88 14.64
CA LEU A 3 10.33 -3.76 15.37
C LEU A 3 10.14 -5.10 14.65
N GLU A 4 9.65 -5.06 13.40
CA GLU A 4 9.26 -6.27 12.67
C GLU A 4 10.41 -7.21 12.32
N GLN A 5 11.61 -6.66 12.02
CA GLN A 5 12.75 -7.48 11.60
C GLN A 5 13.14 -8.56 12.61
N LYS A 6 12.83 -8.37 13.90
CA LYS A 6 13.13 -9.33 14.98
C LYS A 6 12.33 -10.61 14.86
N PHE A 7 11.16 -10.57 14.24
CA PHE A 7 10.25 -11.72 14.13
C PHE A 7 10.46 -12.54 12.85
N PHE A 8 11.07 -11.95 11.81
CA PHE A 8 11.30 -12.64 10.53
C PHE A 8 12.07 -13.97 10.67
N PRO A 9 13.18 -14.04 11.44
CA PRO A 9 13.89 -15.30 11.67
C PRO A 9 13.13 -16.34 12.52
N LEU A 10 12.08 -15.92 13.22
CA LEU A 10 11.32 -16.77 14.16
C LEU A 10 10.09 -17.40 13.48
N LEU A 11 9.55 -16.77 12.44
CA LEU A 11 8.26 -17.11 11.84
C LEU A 11 8.42 -17.70 10.42
N ASN A 12 9.02 -18.88 10.31
CA ASN A 12 9.35 -19.53 9.04
C ASN A 12 8.14 -20.01 8.21
N GLY A 13 6.92 -19.98 8.79
CA GLY A 13 5.68 -20.31 8.07
C GLY A 13 5.22 -19.23 7.08
N GLY A 14 5.92 -18.09 7.04
CA GLY A 14 5.61 -16.96 6.18
C GLY A 14 5.22 -15.73 6.98
N ASN A 15 5.84 -14.61 6.64
CA ASN A 15 5.60 -13.29 7.23
C ASN A 15 5.84 -12.24 6.13
N MET A 16 5.28 -11.04 6.32
CA MET A 16 5.37 -9.97 5.34
C MET A 16 5.46 -8.62 6.03
N PHE A 17 6.36 -7.77 5.55
CA PHE A 17 6.50 -6.39 5.98
C PHE A 17 5.81 -5.46 4.98
N HIS A 18 4.88 -4.64 5.47
CA HIS A 18 4.18 -3.66 4.63
C HIS A 18 4.83 -2.28 4.77
N VAL A 19 5.11 -1.65 3.63
CA VAL A 19 5.47 -0.24 3.56
C VAL A 19 4.36 0.48 2.81
N TRP A 20 3.50 1.21 3.53
CA TRP A 20 2.47 2.04 2.92
C TRP A 20 3.07 3.35 2.42
N LEU A 21 2.84 3.63 1.15
CA LEU A 21 3.24 4.87 0.50
C LEU A 21 2.06 5.83 0.57
N GLY A 22 2.22 6.92 1.33
CA GLY A 22 1.22 7.99 1.40
C GLY A 22 1.15 8.81 0.11
N ASP A 23 2.27 8.97 -0.58
CA ASP A 23 2.39 9.79 -1.78
C ASP A 23 1.96 9.04 -3.05
N ALA A 24 1.27 9.75 -3.95
CA ALA A 24 0.96 9.26 -5.29
C ALA A 24 2.24 8.93 -6.09
N SER A 25 3.30 9.74 -5.92
CA SER A 25 4.55 9.65 -6.66
C SER A 25 5.77 9.76 -5.73
N PRO A 26 6.14 8.66 -5.03
CA PRO A 26 7.30 8.64 -4.15
C PRO A 26 8.60 8.87 -4.93
N ASP A 27 9.56 9.53 -4.30
CA ASP A 27 10.91 9.73 -4.86
C ASP A 27 11.59 8.36 -5.12
N PRO A 28 11.96 8.04 -6.37
CA PRO A 28 12.63 6.79 -6.71
C PRO A 28 13.94 6.57 -5.92
N GLU A 29 14.70 7.63 -5.64
CA GLU A 29 15.97 7.50 -4.91
C GLU A 29 15.72 7.17 -3.42
N ALA A 30 14.71 7.79 -2.81
CA ALA A 30 14.27 7.43 -1.46
C ALA A 30 13.82 5.96 -1.37
N LEU A 31 13.03 5.48 -2.35
CA LEU A 31 12.61 4.08 -2.41
C LEU A 31 13.81 3.13 -2.58
N TYR A 32 14.79 3.50 -3.42
CA TYR A 32 16.02 2.72 -3.58
C TYR A 32 16.81 2.64 -2.28
N LYS A 33 17.03 3.77 -1.59
CA LYS A 33 17.74 3.81 -0.31
C LYS A 33 17.04 2.98 0.76
N LEU A 34 15.71 3.06 0.84
CA LEU A 34 14.92 2.25 1.77
C LEU A 34 15.02 0.76 1.45
N THR A 35 14.87 0.40 0.17
CA THR A 35 15.04 -0.98 -0.32
C THR A 35 16.40 -1.54 0.07
N LYS A 36 17.48 -0.79 -0.21
CA LYS A 36 18.86 -1.17 0.15
C LYS A 36 19.02 -1.36 1.66
N ARG A 37 18.42 -0.48 2.48
CA ARG A 37 18.45 -0.62 3.94
C ARG A 37 17.71 -1.89 4.39
N ILE A 38 16.52 -2.16 3.86
CA ILE A 38 15.74 -3.36 4.21
C ILE A 38 16.55 -4.62 3.87
N THR A 39 17.08 -4.72 2.64
CA THR A 39 17.71 -5.94 2.15
C THR A 39 19.12 -6.18 2.68
N THR A 40 19.86 -5.13 3.08
CA THR A 40 21.27 -5.27 3.50
C THR A 40 21.50 -5.04 5.00
N LYS A 41 20.53 -4.47 5.72
CA LYS A 41 20.66 -4.07 7.12
C LYS A 41 19.51 -4.55 8.01
N SER A 42 18.70 -5.49 7.55
CA SER A 42 17.64 -6.09 8.36
C SER A 42 17.42 -7.56 8.03
N ASN A 43 16.69 -8.26 8.89
CA ASN A 43 16.29 -9.65 8.66
C ASN A 43 14.98 -9.79 7.85
N ILE A 44 14.45 -8.71 7.28
CA ILE A 44 13.20 -8.74 6.52
C ILE A 44 13.43 -9.49 5.20
N GLY A 45 12.81 -10.66 5.07
CA GLY A 45 12.92 -11.53 3.89
C GLY A 45 11.84 -11.29 2.83
N TYR A 46 10.71 -10.67 3.18
CA TYR A 46 9.61 -10.42 2.26
C TYR A 46 8.87 -9.13 2.63
N TYR A 47 8.72 -8.22 1.66
CA TYR A 47 8.06 -6.94 1.87
C TYR A 47 7.42 -6.42 0.60
N ALA A 48 6.50 -5.46 0.73
CA ALA A 48 5.95 -4.74 -0.40
C ALA A 48 5.72 -3.26 -0.11
N TYR A 49 5.99 -2.45 -1.12
CA TYR A 49 5.47 -1.09 -1.20
C TYR A 49 4.01 -1.13 -1.63
N THR A 50 3.13 -0.55 -0.81
CA THR A 50 1.69 -0.49 -1.07
C THR A 50 1.31 0.95 -1.39
N LYS A 51 0.70 1.16 -2.56
CA LYS A 51 0.01 2.40 -2.91
C LYS A 51 -1.48 2.14 -2.82
N ASP A 52 -2.23 3.10 -2.30
CA ASP A 52 -3.67 3.06 -2.45
C ASP A 52 -4.05 3.60 -3.84
N LEU A 53 -4.91 2.86 -4.53
CA LEU A 53 -5.25 3.10 -5.93
C LEU A 53 -6.73 3.42 -6.09
N THR A 54 -7.02 4.28 -7.06
CA THR A 54 -8.37 4.54 -7.56
C THR A 54 -8.45 4.10 -9.01
N ILE A 55 -9.39 3.22 -9.33
CA ILE A 55 -9.60 2.67 -10.67
C ILE A 55 -10.94 3.19 -11.20
N CYS A 56 -10.93 3.90 -12.33
CA CYS A 56 -12.17 4.40 -12.94
C CYS A 56 -12.71 3.42 -13.98
N SER A 57 -13.98 3.02 -13.84
CA SER A 57 -14.65 2.12 -14.79
C SER A 57 -15.08 2.80 -16.09
N ASP A 58 -15.27 4.13 -16.11
CA ASP A 58 -15.71 4.85 -17.31
C ASP A 58 -14.56 5.18 -18.26
N CYS A 59 -13.39 5.61 -17.75
CA CYS A 59 -12.24 5.98 -18.60
C CYS A 59 -11.04 5.03 -18.49
N GLY A 60 -11.12 3.99 -17.64
CA GLY A 60 -10.08 2.97 -17.48
C GLY A 60 -8.77 3.45 -16.83
N LYS A 61 -8.71 4.68 -16.32
CA LYS A 61 -7.50 5.22 -15.68
C LYS A 61 -7.34 4.67 -14.27
N VAL A 62 -6.11 4.32 -13.93
CA VAL A 62 -5.67 3.99 -12.57
C VAL A 62 -4.86 5.15 -12.04
N THR A 63 -5.19 5.62 -10.85
CA THR A 63 -4.51 6.74 -10.19
C THR A 63 -4.26 6.43 -8.73
N SER A 64 -3.50 7.31 -8.09
CA SER A 64 -3.22 7.31 -6.66
C SER A 64 -3.24 8.79 -6.19
N PRO A 65 -3.69 9.10 -4.97
CA PRO A 65 -4.18 8.20 -3.93
C PRO A 65 -5.65 7.79 -4.16
N ILE A 66 -6.35 7.54 -3.07
CA ILE A 66 -7.80 7.30 -3.03
C ILE A 66 -8.55 8.58 -3.39
N PHE A 67 -9.42 8.51 -4.40
CA PHE A 67 -10.35 9.57 -4.76
C PHE A 67 -11.77 9.02 -4.85
N GLU A 68 -12.75 9.80 -4.38
CA GLU A 68 -14.18 9.49 -4.56
C GLU A 68 -14.67 9.75 -5.99
N GLN A 69 -13.93 10.56 -6.75
CA GLN A 69 -14.22 10.90 -8.14
C GLN A 69 -12.95 10.80 -8.99
N CYS A 70 -13.08 10.32 -10.23
CA CYS A 70 -11.95 10.21 -11.14
C CYS A 70 -11.39 11.59 -11.51
N PRO A 71 -10.09 11.88 -11.25
CA PRO A 71 -9.50 13.19 -11.54
C PRO A 71 -9.28 13.45 -13.04
N TYR A 72 -9.46 12.44 -13.90
CA TYR A 72 -9.25 12.56 -15.35
C TYR A 72 -10.54 12.83 -16.14
N CYS A 73 -11.67 12.32 -15.68
CA CYS A 73 -12.94 12.42 -16.41
C CYS A 73 -14.13 12.87 -15.55
N GLY A 74 -13.96 13.07 -14.24
CA GLY A 74 -15.03 13.49 -13.33
C GLY A 74 -16.05 12.40 -12.99
N SER A 75 -15.84 11.14 -13.40
CA SER A 75 -16.77 10.05 -13.09
C SER A 75 -16.74 9.65 -11.61
N ASN A 76 -17.91 9.38 -11.04
CA ASN A 76 -18.07 8.79 -9.70
C ASN A 76 -18.01 7.26 -9.71
N LYS A 77 -17.87 6.62 -10.89
CA LYS A 77 -17.71 5.16 -11.01
C LYS A 77 -16.25 4.79 -10.83
N VAL A 78 -15.81 4.85 -9.57
CA VAL A 78 -14.46 4.48 -9.16
C VAL A 78 -14.49 3.35 -8.13
N GLU A 79 -13.48 2.49 -8.20
CA GLU A 79 -13.23 1.46 -7.18
C GLU A 79 -11.85 1.69 -6.55
N TRP A 80 -11.77 1.53 -5.24
CA TRP A 80 -10.51 1.64 -4.52
C TRP A 80 -9.85 0.28 -4.40
N TRP A 81 -8.56 0.24 -4.67
CA TRP A 81 -7.74 -0.97 -4.58
C TRP A 81 -6.57 -0.71 -3.65
N SER A 82 -6.37 -1.61 -2.69
CA SER A 82 -5.24 -1.52 -1.76
C SER A 82 -4.81 -2.93 -1.34
N ARG A 83 -3.77 -3.01 -0.52
CA ARG A 83 -3.17 -4.26 -0.02
C ARG A 83 -3.14 -4.24 1.50
N VAL A 84 -3.65 -5.31 2.12
CA VAL A 84 -3.59 -5.55 3.57
C VAL A 84 -3.00 -6.92 3.89
N THR A 85 -3.47 -7.98 3.22
CA THR A 85 -3.11 -9.37 3.55
C THR A 85 -2.21 -10.03 2.49
N GLY A 86 -1.44 -9.24 1.74
CA GLY A 86 -0.41 -9.74 0.82
C GLY A 86 -0.61 -9.43 -0.67
N TYR A 87 -1.85 -9.33 -1.14
CA TYR A 87 -2.18 -8.99 -2.54
C TYR A 87 -3.19 -7.86 -2.64
N TYR A 88 -3.23 -7.21 -3.80
CA TYR A 88 -4.19 -6.16 -4.07
C TYR A 88 -5.59 -6.73 -4.19
N GLN A 89 -6.55 -6.07 -3.54
CA GLN A 89 -7.96 -6.41 -3.58
C GLN A 89 -8.78 -5.12 -3.66
N ALA A 90 -9.94 -5.22 -4.28
CA ALA A 90 -10.96 -4.18 -4.21
C ALA A 90 -11.41 -3.99 -2.75
N VAL A 91 -11.37 -2.75 -2.27
CA VAL A 91 -11.78 -2.36 -0.91
C VAL A 91 -13.28 -2.58 -0.71
N SER A 92 -14.07 -2.54 -1.80
CA SER A 92 -15.50 -2.87 -1.80
C SER A 92 -15.76 -4.24 -1.14
N GLY A 93 -14.96 -5.24 -1.51
CA GLY A 93 -15.02 -6.62 -1.00
C GLY A 93 -14.38 -6.86 0.37
N TRP A 94 -13.85 -5.81 1.03
CA TRP A 94 -13.23 -5.97 2.34
C TRP A 94 -14.26 -6.08 3.47
N ASN A 95 -13.90 -6.84 4.50
CA ASN A 95 -14.63 -6.84 5.76
C ASN A 95 -14.44 -5.51 6.51
N GLN A 96 -15.24 -5.28 7.56
CA GLN A 96 -15.22 -4.02 8.30
C GLN A 96 -13.87 -3.71 8.94
N GLY A 97 -13.18 -4.73 9.48
CA GLY A 97 -11.87 -4.52 10.11
C GLY A 97 -10.81 -4.04 9.13
N LYS A 98 -10.76 -4.63 7.92
CA LYS A 98 -9.86 -4.19 6.84
C LYS A 98 -10.19 -2.78 6.36
N LYS A 99 -11.48 -2.42 6.28
CA LYS A 99 -11.92 -1.07 5.91
C LYS A 99 -11.49 -0.06 6.97
N GLN A 100 -11.67 -0.38 8.26
CA GLN A 100 -11.23 0.50 9.34
C GLN A 100 -9.71 0.69 9.34
N GLU A 101 -8.93 -0.38 9.15
CA GLU A 101 -7.47 -0.29 9.04
C GLU A 101 -7.05 0.70 7.95
N LEU A 102 -7.68 0.67 6.77
CA LEU A 102 -7.39 1.62 5.69
C LEU A 102 -7.63 3.08 6.09
N MET A 103 -8.68 3.33 6.87
CA MET A 103 -9.02 4.67 7.36
C MET A 103 -8.04 5.13 8.45
N ASP A 104 -7.56 4.21 9.29
CA ASP A 104 -6.63 4.50 10.37
C ASP A 104 -5.18 4.69 9.89
N ARG A 105 -4.88 4.37 8.62
CA ARG A 105 -3.54 4.61 8.05
C ARG A 105 -3.16 6.08 8.08
N TYR A 106 -2.04 6.36 8.72
CA TYR A 106 -1.42 7.67 8.68
C TYR A 106 -0.94 8.01 7.25
N ARG A 107 -1.36 9.17 6.74
CA ARG A 107 -0.97 9.69 5.44
C ARG A 107 -0.30 11.06 5.64
N THR A 108 0.92 11.20 5.16
CA THR A 108 1.65 12.46 5.15
C THR A 108 1.26 13.23 3.89
N GLY A 109 0.72 14.46 4.02
CA GLY A 109 0.47 15.34 2.86
C GLY A 109 -0.96 15.37 2.32
N MET A 110 -1.97 15.42 3.20
CA MET A 110 -3.25 16.08 2.85
C MET A 110 -3.07 17.59 2.86
#